data_AF-A0A4P5W1P5-F1
#
_entry.id   AF-A0A4P5W1P5-F1
#
_cell.length_a   1.000
_cell.length_b   1.000
_cell.length_c   1.000
_cell.angle_alpha   90.00
_cell.angle_beta   90.00
_cell.angle_gamma   90.00
#
_symmetry.space_group_name_H-M   'P 1'
#
loop_
_entity.id
_entity.type
_entity.pdbx_description
1 polymer ?
#
loop_
_entity_poly.entity_id
_entity_poly.type
_entity_poly.pdbx_seq_one_letter_code
_entity_poly.pdbx_strand_id
1 'polypeptide(L)'
;MLPPPEVLVLKFNSLLLLLPLLAGCPPAGDTASTDTGVCSSGTEWTGGNEESPNMNPGQDCIACHSSGEGPDFTIAGTVMGDYADPDDCNGVEGMLVRITDADGVLIELTSNAAGNFYSTKDIAMPYTAEVEGTDGVIAAMSAEQTTGACGSCHTADGAEGAPGRVVEP
;
A
#
# COMPACT_ATOMS: atom_id res chain seq x y z
N MET A 1 21.69 -4.96 -71.18
CA MET A 1 21.24 -5.33 -69.81
C MET A 1 22.21 -6.39 -69.30
N LEU A 2 23.15 -6.00 -68.44
CA LEU A 2 24.16 -6.89 -67.85
C LEU A 2 23.74 -7.23 -66.41
N PRO A 3 23.92 -8.47 -65.94
CA PRO A 3 23.64 -8.86 -64.56
C PRO A 3 24.66 -8.22 -63.60
N PRO A 4 24.28 -7.94 -62.33
CA PRO A 4 25.22 -7.48 -61.32
C PRO A 4 26.18 -8.61 -60.87
N PRO A 5 27.42 -8.28 -60.46
CA PRO A 5 28.43 -9.26 -60.08
C PRO A 5 28.20 -9.84 -58.67
N GLU A 6 28.59 -11.12 -58.54
CA GLU A 6 28.58 -11.91 -57.30
C GLU A 6 29.49 -11.31 -56.23
N VAL A 7 29.01 -11.26 -54.98
CA VAL A 7 29.85 -11.01 -53.81
C VAL A 7 30.01 -12.30 -53.02
N LEU A 8 31.28 -12.69 -52.97
CA LEU A 8 31.98 -13.71 -52.20
C LEU A 8 31.32 -14.13 -50.87
N VAL A 9 31.00 -15.42 -50.78
CA VAL A 9 30.52 -16.11 -49.58
C VAL A 9 31.67 -16.29 -48.57
N LEU A 10 31.61 -15.62 -47.42
CA LEU A 10 32.37 -16.04 -46.23
C LEU A 10 31.53 -17.02 -45.41
N LYS A 11 31.94 -18.29 -45.44
CA LYS A 11 31.40 -19.36 -44.60
C LYS A 11 31.86 -19.14 -43.15
N PHE A 12 30.98 -18.68 -42.28
CA PHE A 12 31.18 -18.82 -40.84
C PHE A 12 30.62 -20.16 -40.39
N ASN A 13 31.53 -21.05 -40.04
CA ASN A 13 31.25 -22.39 -39.55
C ASN A 13 30.60 -22.28 -38.16
N SER A 14 29.35 -22.71 -38.05
CA SER A 14 28.66 -22.86 -36.77
C SER A 14 29.38 -23.90 -35.91
N LEU A 15 29.82 -23.49 -34.73
CA LEU A 15 30.02 -24.42 -33.62
C LEU A 15 29.10 -23.99 -32.48
N LEU A 16 27.95 -24.68 -32.43
CA LEU A 16 26.98 -24.63 -31.36
C LEU A 16 27.66 -25.07 -30.05
N LEU A 17 27.83 -24.16 -29.12
CA LEU A 17 28.01 -24.49 -27.70
C LEU A 17 26.66 -24.24 -27.01
N LEU A 18 25.89 -25.31 -26.83
CA LEU A 18 24.75 -25.33 -25.91
C LEU A 18 25.29 -25.20 -24.49
N LEU A 19 25.29 -23.98 -23.94
CA LEU A 19 25.28 -23.80 -22.49
C LEU A 19 23.85 -24.07 -22.01
N PRO A 20 23.64 -24.88 -20.95
CA PRO A 20 22.35 -24.91 -20.29
C PRO A 20 22.10 -23.52 -19.67
N LEU A 21 21.03 -22.85 -20.11
CA LEU A 21 20.43 -21.75 -19.35
C LEU A 21 19.91 -22.36 -18.04
N LEU A 22 20.74 -22.38 -16.99
CA LEU A 22 20.22 -22.29 -15.64
C LEU A 22 19.70 -20.86 -15.50
N ALA A 23 18.40 -20.69 -15.72
CA ALA A 23 17.66 -19.54 -15.19
C ALA A 23 17.64 -19.66 -13.66
N GLY A 24 18.80 -19.42 -13.04
CA GLY A 24 18.88 -19.12 -11.62
C GLY A 24 18.34 -17.71 -11.45
N CYS A 25 17.15 -17.60 -10.87
CA CYS A 25 16.71 -16.35 -10.26
C CYS A 25 17.81 -15.95 -9.27
N PRO A 26 18.51 -14.81 -9.44
CA PRO A 26 19.33 -14.30 -8.35
C PRO A 26 18.40 -14.14 -7.14
N PRO A 27 18.78 -14.59 -5.93
CA PRO A 27 17.96 -14.31 -4.76
C PRO A 27 17.71 -12.80 -4.74
N ALA A 28 16.43 -12.44 -4.62
CA ALA A 28 16.04 -11.08 -4.29
C ALA A 28 16.98 -10.64 -3.17
N GLY A 29 17.68 -9.53 -3.38
CA GLY A 29 18.60 -9.02 -2.39
C GLY A 29 17.85 -8.93 -1.07
N ASP A 30 18.39 -9.60 -0.06
CA ASP A 30 18.05 -9.40 1.34
C ASP A 30 18.39 -7.94 1.70
N THR A 31 17.55 -7.00 1.28
CA THR A 31 17.30 -5.85 2.13
C THR A 31 16.34 -6.37 3.18
N ALA A 32 16.89 -7.08 4.17
CA ALA A 32 16.25 -7.16 5.46
C ALA A 32 15.93 -5.72 5.85
N SER A 33 14.66 -5.35 5.69
CA SER A 33 14.10 -4.20 6.37
C SER A 33 14.46 -4.42 7.82
N THR A 34 15.33 -3.58 8.37
CA THR A 34 15.53 -3.51 9.81
C THR A 34 14.25 -2.92 10.39
N ASP A 35 13.20 -3.73 10.42
CA ASP A 35 12.10 -3.58 11.35
C ASP A 35 12.74 -3.62 12.73
N THR A 36 12.91 -2.44 13.32
CA THR A 36 13.40 -2.33 14.68
C THR A 36 12.28 -2.62 15.68
N GLY A 37 11.04 -2.82 15.21
CA GLY A 37 9.85 -2.86 16.03
C GLY A 37 9.56 -1.52 16.71
N VAL A 38 10.22 -0.44 16.30
CA VAL A 38 10.10 0.88 16.95
C VAL A 38 9.17 1.76 16.13
N CYS A 39 8.10 2.23 16.77
CA CYS A 39 7.17 3.16 16.16
C CYS A 39 7.81 4.51 15.87
N SER A 40 7.58 5.05 14.67
CA SER A 40 7.97 6.41 14.29
C SER A 40 7.42 7.47 15.25
N SER A 41 6.20 7.25 15.77
CA SER A 41 5.55 8.10 16.77
C SER A 41 6.19 8.01 18.16
N GLY A 42 7.05 7.01 18.39
CA GLY A 42 7.64 6.70 19.70
C GLY A 42 6.64 6.12 20.71
N THR A 43 5.41 5.81 20.30
CA THR A 43 4.37 5.25 21.17
C THR A 43 3.57 4.14 20.50
N GLU A 44 3.13 3.19 21.31
CA GLU A 44 2.33 2.05 20.88
C GLU A 44 0.90 2.14 21.43
N TRP A 45 -0.02 1.49 20.73
CA TRP A 45 -1.37 1.22 21.18
C TRP A 45 -1.34 0.20 22.32
N THR A 46 -2.10 0.49 23.38
CA THR A 46 -2.10 -0.34 24.60
C THR A 46 -3.49 -0.80 25.03
N GLY A 47 -4.55 -0.37 24.33
CA GLY A 47 -5.92 -0.80 24.62
C GLY A 47 -6.24 -2.20 24.11
N GLY A 48 -5.38 -2.81 23.30
CA GLY A 48 -5.65 -4.10 22.65
C GLY A 48 -7.00 -4.07 21.93
N ASN A 49 -7.76 -5.15 22.06
CA ASN A 49 -9.09 -5.28 21.43
C ASN A 49 -10.23 -4.70 22.29
N GLU A 50 -9.94 -3.87 23.32
CA GLU A 50 -11.03 -3.16 24.01
C GLU A 50 -11.74 -2.20 23.07
N GLU A 51 -13.07 -2.27 23.06
CA GLU A 51 -13.91 -1.46 22.19
C GLU A 51 -13.65 0.04 22.41
N SER A 52 -13.16 0.68 21.36
CA SER A 52 -12.97 2.12 21.34
C SER A 52 -13.00 2.63 19.89
N PRO A 53 -13.17 3.94 19.67
CA PRO A 53 -12.93 4.53 18.36
C PRO A 53 -11.47 4.35 17.89
N ASN A 54 -10.53 4.27 18.83
CA ASN A 54 -9.12 4.29 18.54
C ASN A 54 -8.63 2.97 17.94
N MET A 55 -9.06 1.81 18.46
CA MET A 55 -8.72 0.45 17.97
C MET A 55 -7.23 0.22 17.67
N ASN A 56 -6.89 -0.92 17.07
CA ASN A 56 -5.52 -1.33 16.72
C ASN A 56 -5.03 -0.60 15.46
N PRO A 57 -4.11 0.37 15.55
CA PRO A 57 -3.60 1.09 14.39
C PRO A 57 -2.73 0.19 13.51
N GLY A 58 -2.74 0.44 12.20
CA GLY A 58 -1.98 -0.32 11.20
C GLY A 58 -2.64 -1.64 10.80
N GLN A 59 -3.49 -2.24 11.62
CA GLN A 59 -4.17 -3.49 11.29
C GLN A 59 -5.31 -3.30 10.27
N ASP A 60 -5.71 -4.39 9.61
CA ASP A 60 -6.88 -4.39 8.72
C ASP A 60 -8.18 -4.38 9.54
N CYS A 61 -8.77 -3.19 9.67
CA CYS A 61 -10.00 -2.97 10.40
C CYS A 61 -11.16 -3.80 9.84
N ILE A 62 -11.31 -3.89 8.51
CA ILE A 62 -12.45 -4.58 7.90
C ILE A 62 -12.31 -6.08 8.07
N ALA A 63 -11.10 -6.63 7.93
CA ALA A 63 -10.87 -8.05 8.21
C ALA A 63 -11.29 -8.42 9.63
N CYS A 64 -10.93 -7.60 10.63
CA CYS A 64 -11.33 -7.81 12.02
C CYS A 64 -12.85 -7.63 12.22
N HIS A 65 -13.44 -6.57 11.66
CA HIS A 65 -14.84 -6.21 11.89
C HIS A 65 -15.85 -7.06 11.10
N SER A 66 -15.48 -7.65 9.96
CA SER A 66 -16.36 -8.47 9.12
C SER A 66 -16.95 -9.71 9.81
N SER A 67 -16.42 -10.10 10.96
CA SER A 67 -16.86 -11.24 11.77
C SER A 67 -17.08 -10.91 13.25
N GLY A 68 -16.94 -9.63 13.62
CA GLY A 68 -17.00 -9.16 15.00
C GLY A 68 -18.34 -8.53 15.39
N GLU A 69 -18.37 -7.96 16.60
CA GLU A 69 -19.53 -7.23 17.15
C GLU A 69 -19.50 -5.72 16.82
N GLY A 70 -18.44 -5.26 16.16
CA GLY A 70 -18.26 -3.89 15.73
C GLY A 70 -19.06 -3.52 14.47
N PRO A 71 -19.05 -2.23 14.08
CA PRO A 71 -19.74 -1.78 12.87
C PRO A 71 -19.12 -2.37 11.60
N ASP A 72 -19.95 -2.57 10.60
CA ASP A 72 -19.54 -2.89 9.23
C ASP A 72 -19.00 -1.62 8.55
N PHE A 73 -17.69 -1.56 8.34
CA PHE A 73 -17.05 -0.44 7.66
C PHE A 73 -17.05 -0.64 6.14
N THR A 74 -17.31 0.44 5.42
CA THR A 74 -17.18 0.53 3.96
C THR A 74 -15.77 0.95 3.56
N ILE A 75 -15.13 1.83 4.35
CA ILE A 75 -13.74 2.27 4.22
C ILE A 75 -13.14 2.30 5.63
N ALA A 76 -11.96 1.75 5.83
CA ALA A 76 -11.22 1.89 7.08
C ALA A 76 -9.70 1.72 6.88
N GLY A 77 -8.92 2.50 7.62
CA GLY A 77 -7.47 2.44 7.60
C GLY A 77 -6.83 3.31 8.68
N THR A 78 -5.51 3.44 8.61
CA THR A 78 -4.70 4.19 9.56
C THR A 78 -3.70 5.07 8.83
N VAL A 79 -3.61 6.34 9.19
CA VAL A 79 -2.49 7.20 8.75
C VAL A 79 -1.35 7.05 9.74
N MET A 80 -0.21 6.57 9.28
CA MET A 80 1.00 6.27 10.05
C MET A 80 2.08 7.34 9.83
N GLY A 81 3.08 7.40 10.71
CA GLY A 81 4.18 8.35 10.59
C GLY A 81 5.29 7.86 9.65
N ASP A 82 5.41 6.56 9.44
CA ASP A 82 6.38 5.95 8.52
C ASP A 82 5.77 4.80 7.70
N TYR A 83 6.29 4.58 6.49
CA TYR A 83 5.83 3.51 5.59
C TYR A 83 6.03 2.11 6.16
N ALA A 84 7.02 1.94 7.03
CA ALA A 84 7.38 0.68 7.64
C ALA A 84 6.98 0.57 9.12
N ASP A 85 6.13 1.48 9.62
CA ASP A 85 5.65 1.38 11.00
C ASP A 85 4.98 0.02 11.25
N PRO A 86 5.37 -0.71 12.31
CA PRO A 86 4.70 -1.94 12.72
C PRO A 86 3.22 -1.75 13.03
N ASP A 87 2.47 -2.87 13.08
CA ASP A 87 1.12 -2.83 13.63
C ASP A 87 1.17 -2.39 15.10
N ASP A 88 0.09 -1.79 15.57
CA ASP A 88 -0.06 -1.23 16.91
C ASP A 88 0.83 -0.03 17.23
N CYS A 89 1.55 0.54 16.26
CA CYS A 89 2.14 1.86 16.40
C CYS A 89 1.07 2.95 16.33
N ASN A 90 1.03 3.87 17.30
CA ASN A 90 0.06 4.98 17.19
C ASN A 90 0.42 5.83 15.96
N GLY A 91 -0.58 6.06 15.10
CA GLY A 91 -0.44 6.85 13.89
C GLY A 91 -0.58 8.36 14.13
N VAL A 92 -0.82 9.09 13.05
CA VAL A 92 -0.89 10.55 13.04
C VAL A 92 -2.33 11.00 13.21
N GLU A 93 -2.61 11.75 14.28
CA GLU A 93 -3.92 12.32 14.57
C GLU A 93 -4.23 13.53 13.69
N GLY A 94 -5.52 13.69 13.32
CA GLY A 94 -6.02 14.93 12.71
C GLY A 94 -5.74 15.08 11.22
N MET A 95 -5.28 14.02 10.54
CA MET A 95 -5.06 14.01 9.10
C MET A 95 -6.39 13.96 8.36
N LEU A 96 -6.54 14.81 7.34
CA LEU A 96 -7.70 14.81 6.47
C LEU A 96 -7.52 13.77 5.38
N VAL A 97 -8.40 12.78 5.38
CA VAL A 97 -8.44 11.71 4.38
C VAL A 97 -9.63 11.94 3.47
N ARG A 98 -9.38 12.07 2.17
CA ARG A 98 -10.42 12.25 1.16
C ARG A 98 -10.58 11.00 0.33
N ILE A 99 -11.81 10.53 0.25
CA ILE A 99 -12.24 9.42 -0.60
C ILE A 99 -13.11 10.02 -1.70
N THR A 100 -12.69 9.90 -2.95
CA THR A 100 -13.50 10.28 -4.12
C THR A 100 -13.98 9.02 -4.81
N ASP A 101 -15.28 8.80 -4.79
CA ASP A 101 -15.88 7.59 -5.34
C ASP A 101 -16.08 7.67 -6.88
N ALA A 102 -16.53 6.57 -7.50
CA ALA A 102 -16.70 6.49 -8.96
C ALA A 102 -17.74 7.48 -9.52
N ASP A 103 -18.68 7.95 -8.69
CA ASP A 103 -19.69 8.94 -9.06
C ASP A 103 -19.17 10.39 -8.86
N GLY A 104 -17.95 10.55 -8.36
CA GLY A 104 -17.32 11.83 -8.05
C GLY A 104 -17.79 12.42 -6.71
N VAL A 105 -18.41 11.62 -5.84
CA VAL A 105 -18.79 12.04 -4.50
C VAL A 105 -17.56 12.03 -3.61
N LEU A 106 -17.29 13.18 -2.98
CA LEU A 106 -16.22 13.34 -2.01
C LEU A 106 -16.73 12.99 -0.59
N ILE A 107 -15.95 12.19 0.11
CA ILE A 107 -16.10 11.92 1.54
C ILE A 107 -14.82 12.33 2.25
N GLU A 108 -14.98 13.18 3.27
CA GLU A 108 -13.89 13.63 4.13
C GLU A 108 -13.96 12.91 5.47
N LEU A 109 -12.85 12.28 5.84
CA LEU A 109 -12.63 11.59 7.11
C LEU A 109 -11.45 12.25 7.83
N THR A 110 -11.42 12.14 9.15
CA THR A 110 -10.30 12.65 9.95
C THR A 110 -9.74 11.50 10.78
N SER A 111 -8.42 11.33 10.76
CA SER A 111 -7.78 10.34 11.62
C SER A 111 -7.92 10.70 13.10
N ASN A 112 -8.23 9.71 13.93
CA ASN A 112 -8.38 9.87 15.38
C ASN A 112 -7.02 9.87 16.10
N ALA A 113 -7.04 9.88 17.44
CA ALA A 113 -5.84 9.93 18.27
C ALA A 113 -4.85 8.77 18.08
N ALA A 114 -5.26 7.67 17.47
CA ALA A 114 -4.41 6.53 17.14
C ALA A 114 -4.06 6.47 15.64
N GLY A 115 -4.45 7.48 14.86
CA GLY A 115 -4.27 7.54 13.40
C GLY A 115 -5.37 6.86 12.59
N ASN A 116 -6.35 6.23 13.24
CA ASN A 116 -7.38 5.46 12.56
C ASN A 116 -8.49 6.35 11.96
N PHE A 117 -8.96 5.99 10.77
CA PHE A 117 -10.09 6.60 10.09
C PHE A 117 -11.03 5.52 9.53
N TYR A 118 -12.32 5.79 9.50
CA TYR A 118 -13.31 4.82 9.04
C TYR A 118 -14.63 5.47 8.65
N SER A 119 -15.41 4.77 7.83
CA SER A 119 -16.74 5.16 7.38
C SER A 119 -17.62 3.95 7.17
N THR A 120 -18.91 4.08 7.50
CA THR A 120 -19.96 3.10 7.17
C THR A 120 -20.87 3.60 6.03
N LYS A 121 -20.50 4.72 5.40
CA LYS A 121 -21.28 5.30 4.30
C LYS A 121 -21.02 4.50 3.02
N ASP A 122 -22.07 4.16 2.29
CA ASP A 122 -21.96 3.54 0.98
C ASP A 122 -21.22 4.47 0.00
N ILE A 123 -20.34 3.88 -0.82
CA ILE A 123 -19.58 4.57 -1.87
C ILE A 123 -19.63 3.78 -3.17
N ALA A 124 -19.55 4.47 -4.31
CA ALA A 124 -19.39 3.82 -5.59
C ALA A 124 -17.93 3.38 -5.83
N MET A 125 -17.73 2.14 -6.23
CA MET A 125 -16.41 1.61 -6.59
C MET A 125 -16.16 1.72 -8.11
N PRO A 126 -14.91 1.89 -8.58
CA PRO A 126 -13.70 2.07 -7.78
C PRO A 126 -13.57 3.51 -7.25
N TYR A 127 -12.75 3.73 -6.24
CA TYR A 127 -12.50 5.06 -5.65
C TYR A 127 -11.02 5.43 -5.70
N THR A 128 -10.72 6.72 -5.53
CA THR A 128 -9.37 7.21 -5.21
C THR A 128 -9.33 7.76 -3.79
N ALA A 129 -8.15 7.68 -3.15
CA ALA A 129 -7.92 8.26 -1.84
C ALA A 129 -6.71 9.18 -1.83
N GLU A 130 -6.76 10.19 -0.97
CA GLU A 130 -5.65 11.07 -0.67
C GLU A 130 -5.64 11.46 0.81
N VAL A 131 -4.44 11.76 1.33
CA VAL A 131 -4.21 12.30 2.66
C VAL A 131 -3.65 13.71 2.49
N GLU A 132 -4.25 14.69 3.15
CA GLU A 132 -3.76 16.07 3.20
C GLU A 132 -3.07 16.33 4.54
N GLY A 133 -1.82 16.76 4.47
CA GLY A 133 -1.02 17.18 5.62
C GLY A 133 -1.45 18.55 6.13
N THR A 134 -1.04 18.91 7.36
CA THR A 134 -1.41 20.21 7.95
C THR A 134 -0.85 21.43 7.21
N ASP A 135 0.15 21.22 6.37
CA ASP A 135 0.75 22.23 5.49
C ASP A 135 0.08 22.32 4.11
N GLY A 136 -0.95 21.48 3.86
CA GLY A 136 -1.69 21.40 2.61
C GLY A 136 -1.02 20.56 1.52
N VAL A 137 0.08 19.86 1.84
CA VAL A 137 0.67 18.87 0.92
C VAL A 137 -0.26 17.66 0.84
N ILE A 138 -0.30 17.00 -0.33
CA ILE A 138 -1.21 15.88 -0.59
C ILE A 138 -0.40 14.65 -0.99
N ALA A 139 -0.64 13.54 -0.30
CA ALA A 139 -0.22 12.20 -0.69
C ALA A 139 -1.44 11.46 -1.27
N ALA A 140 -1.40 11.13 -2.56
CA ALA A 140 -2.53 10.51 -3.26
C ALA A 140 -2.19 9.09 -3.71
N MET A 141 -3.19 8.22 -3.71
CA MET A 141 -3.07 6.90 -4.33
C MET A 141 -2.78 7.02 -5.83
N SER A 142 -1.90 6.17 -6.33
CA SER A 142 -1.52 6.14 -7.75
C SER A 142 -2.51 5.39 -8.64
N ALA A 143 -3.42 4.62 -8.04
CA ALA A 143 -4.40 3.80 -8.74
C ALA A 143 -5.73 3.73 -7.96
N GLU A 144 -6.83 3.62 -8.68
CA GLU A 144 -8.16 3.43 -8.10
C GLU A 144 -8.29 2.07 -7.43
N GLN A 145 -9.08 1.99 -6.36
CA GLN A 145 -9.26 0.79 -5.54
C GLN A 145 -10.71 0.31 -5.50
N THR A 146 -10.88 -0.98 -5.24
CA THR A 146 -12.21 -1.66 -5.20
C THR A 146 -12.51 -2.32 -3.86
N THR A 147 -11.64 -2.14 -2.87
CA THR A 147 -11.81 -2.59 -1.48
C THR A 147 -11.59 -1.41 -0.56
N GLY A 148 -12.41 -1.28 0.48
CA GLY A 148 -12.20 -0.26 1.51
C GLY A 148 -11.31 -0.71 2.67
N ALA A 149 -10.78 -1.93 2.61
CA ALA A 149 -9.88 -2.48 3.61
C ALA A 149 -8.47 -1.95 3.36
N CYS A 150 -8.17 -0.71 3.76
CA CYS A 150 -6.89 -0.08 3.41
C CYS A 150 -5.70 -0.91 3.92
N GLY A 151 -5.83 -1.51 5.11
CA GLY A 151 -4.82 -2.37 5.73
C GLY A 151 -4.55 -3.69 4.98
N SER A 152 -5.38 -4.09 4.01
CA SER A 152 -5.09 -5.27 3.19
C SER A 152 -3.95 -5.05 2.20
N CYS A 153 -3.69 -3.79 1.82
CA CYS A 153 -2.60 -3.41 0.91
C CYS A 153 -1.54 -2.58 1.65
N HIS A 154 -1.95 -1.69 2.56
CA HIS A 154 -1.06 -0.78 3.27
C HIS A 154 -0.53 -1.39 4.58
N THR A 155 0.21 -2.50 4.46
CA THR A 155 0.96 -3.14 5.55
C THR A 155 2.32 -2.48 5.75
N ALA A 156 3.06 -2.85 6.81
CA ALA A 156 4.42 -2.32 7.05
C ALA A 156 5.39 -2.63 5.89
N ASP A 157 5.24 -3.79 5.24
CA ASP A 157 6.05 -4.18 4.09
C ASP A 157 5.41 -3.79 2.75
N GLY A 158 4.18 -3.29 2.78
CA GLY A 158 3.33 -3.15 1.61
C GLY A 158 2.84 -4.50 1.06
N ALA A 159 1.66 -4.48 0.45
CA ALA A 159 1.07 -5.63 -0.24
C ALA A 159 0.36 -5.16 -1.52
N GLU A 160 0.17 -6.08 -2.47
CA GLU A 160 -0.53 -5.81 -3.74
C GLU A 160 0.01 -4.60 -4.53
N GLY A 161 1.31 -4.31 -4.38
CA GLY A 161 1.99 -3.20 -5.06
C GLY A 161 1.93 -1.85 -4.32
N ALA A 162 1.32 -1.79 -3.14
CA ALA A 162 1.43 -0.62 -2.26
C ALA A 162 2.86 -0.51 -1.69
N PRO A 163 3.38 0.72 -1.47
CA PRO A 163 4.75 0.93 -0.99
C PRO A 163 4.94 0.67 0.51
N GLY A 164 3.85 0.52 1.27
CA GLY A 164 3.85 0.44 2.73
C GLY A 164 2.56 1.04 3.30
N ARG A 165 2.62 1.52 4.55
CA ARG A 165 1.51 2.20 5.24
C ARG A 165 0.94 3.37 4.43
N VAL A 166 -0.31 3.74 4.76
CA VAL A 166 -0.82 5.08 4.43
C VAL A 166 -0.11 6.05 5.36
N VAL A 167 0.59 7.05 4.82
CA VAL A 167 1.39 7.98 5.62
C VAL A 167 0.93 9.42 5.42
N GLU A 168 1.32 10.29 6.34
CA GLU A 168 1.30 11.73 6.09
C GLU A 168 2.25 12.10 4.92
N PRO A 169 1.95 13.17 4.15
CA PRO A 169 2.73 13.58 2.98
C PRO A 169 4.16 14.07 3.25
#